data_AF-A0A4R1QBW9-F1
#
_entry.id   AF-A0A4R1QBW9-F1
#
_cell.length_a   1.000
_cell.length_b   1.000
_cell.length_c   1.000
_cell.angle_alpha   90.00
_cell.angle_beta   90.00
_cell.angle_gamma   90.00
#
_symmetry.space_group_name_H-M   'P 1'
#
loop_
_entity.id
_entity.type
_entity.pdbx_description
1 polymer ?
#
loop_
_entity_poly.entity_id
_entity_poly.type
_entity_poly.pdbx_seq_one_letter_code
_entity_poly.pdbx_strand_id
1 'polypeptide(L)'
;MAWQTPKTTWDGQDAFRLDPDYERIRGNLLYLRQRAAAITQKPDYGQMQDYTVDGVPLAEFFNRVEENLAALAAAVQPRPEYATRAFVPGDLVWDWRDLERIEGMLLQIYNDLNAIENGQQKLAFCLGGGLFGTFVS
;
A
#
# COMPACT_ATOMS: atom_id res chain seq x y z
N MET A 1 -10.94 -0.41 8.55
CA MET A 1 -10.79 0.41 7.32
C MET A 1 -11.05 -0.49 6.13
N ALA A 2 -11.70 0.02 5.08
CA ALA A 2 -11.99 -0.73 3.88
C ALA A 2 -11.06 -0.26 2.75
N TRP A 3 -10.70 -1.18 1.85
CA TRP A 3 -10.00 -0.85 0.60
C TRP A 3 -10.84 0.13 -0.23
N GLN A 4 -10.20 1.18 -0.72
CA GLN A 4 -10.77 2.11 -1.69
C GLN A 4 -9.99 2.00 -2.99
N THR A 5 -10.67 1.97 -4.13
CA THR A 5 -9.99 1.87 -5.42
C THR A 5 -9.08 3.09 -5.63
N PRO A 6 -7.75 2.90 -5.77
CA PRO A 6 -6.82 3.99 -6.01
C PRO A 6 -7.12 4.68 -7.36
N LYS A 7 -6.88 6.00 -7.43
CA LYS A 7 -6.95 6.74 -8.70
C LYS A 7 -5.61 6.56 -9.42
N THR A 8 -5.61 5.82 -10.52
CA THR A 8 -4.41 5.64 -11.36
C THR A 8 -4.45 6.47 -12.64
N THR A 9 -5.52 7.23 -12.87
CA THR A 9 -5.69 8.10 -14.04
C THR A 9 -5.54 9.56 -13.62
N TRP A 10 -4.39 9.91 -13.05
CA TRP A 10 -4.07 11.30 -12.71
C TRP A 10 -3.67 12.07 -13.96
N ASP A 11 -4.17 13.29 -14.11
CA ASP A 11 -3.77 14.21 -15.19
C ASP A 11 -3.03 15.43 -14.62
N GLY A 12 -2.26 16.13 -15.46
CA GLY A 12 -1.57 17.36 -15.07
C GLY A 12 -2.49 18.54 -14.72
N GLN A 13 -3.79 18.41 -14.95
CA GLN A 13 -4.82 19.34 -14.48
C GLN A 13 -5.34 18.99 -13.07
N ASP A 14 -5.09 17.78 -12.58
CA ASP A 14 -5.50 17.37 -11.25
C ASP A 14 -4.51 17.87 -10.20
N ALA A 15 -5.02 18.54 -9.17
CA ALA A 15 -4.24 18.93 -8.01
C ALA A 15 -4.44 17.92 -6.87
N PHE A 16 -3.34 17.57 -6.19
CA PHE A 16 -3.39 16.78 -4.96
C PHE A 16 -4.20 17.51 -3.88
N ARG A 17 -5.11 16.77 -3.21
CA ARG A 17 -5.84 17.28 -2.05
C ARG A 17 -5.63 16.37 -0.83
N LEU A 18 -5.47 16.98 0.35
CA LEU A 18 -5.43 16.25 1.61
C LEU A 18 -6.75 15.46 1.84
N ASP A 19 -7.87 16.06 1.49
CA ASP A 19 -9.17 15.39 1.44
C ASP A 19 -9.75 15.54 0.03
N PRO A 20 -10.05 14.45 -0.71
CA PRO A 20 -10.10 13.04 -0.27
C PRO A 20 -8.87 12.19 -0.63
N ASP A 21 -7.86 12.73 -1.32
CA ASP A 21 -6.82 11.89 -1.93
C ASP A 21 -5.82 11.33 -0.92
N TYR A 22 -5.33 12.14 0.02
CA TYR A 22 -4.45 11.61 1.07
C TYR A 22 -5.17 10.62 1.97
N GLU A 23 -6.40 10.91 2.41
CA GLU A 23 -7.19 9.99 3.23
C GLU A 23 -7.40 8.64 2.53
N ARG A 24 -7.62 8.64 1.21
CA ARG A 24 -7.67 7.43 0.39
C ARG A 24 -6.35 6.66 0.40
N ILE A 25 -5.22 7.33 0.09
CA ILE A 25 -3.88 6.73 0.05
C ILE A 25 -3.50 6.16 1.42
N ARG A 26 -3.70 6.93 2.47
CA ARG A 26 -3.42 6.56 3.86
C ARG A 26 -4.29 5.40 4.32
N GLY A 27 -5.59 5.45 4.05
CA GLY A 27 -6.53 4.38 4.36
C GLY A 27 -6.14 3.07 3.68
N ASN A 28 -5.75 3.13 2.41
CA ASN A 28 -5.25 1.98 1.66
C ASN A 28 -3.93 1.44 2.20
N LEU A 29 -2.97 2.30 2.54
CA LEU A 29 -1.71 1.89 3.16
C LEU A 29 -1.92 1.14 4.48
N LEU A 30 -2.80 1.65 5.34
CA LEU A 30 -3.14 1.01 6.62
C LEU A 30 -3.88 -0.31 6.42
N TYR A 31 -4.77 -0.38 5.43
CA TYR A 31 -5.47 -1.61 5.06
C TYR A 31 -4.49 -2.69 4.55
N LEU A 32 -3.63 -2.34 3.59
CA LEU A 32 -2.63 -3.26 3.05
C LEU A 32 -1.62 -3.68 4.12
N ARG A 33 -1.24 -2.80 5.05
CA ARG A 33 -0.40 -3.17 6.20
C ARG A 33 -1.02 -4.30 7.02
N GLN A 34 -2.31 -4.19 7.34
CA GLN A 34 -3.01 -5.19 8.12
C GLN A 34 -3.09 -6.52 7.37
N ARG A 35 -3.32 -6.49 6.05
CA ARG A 35 -3.31 -7.69 5.21
C ARG A 35 -1.93 -8.32 5.10
N ALA A 36 -0.90 -7.54 4.76
CA ALA A 36 0.48 -8.01 4.69
C ALA A 36 0.92 -8.64 6.02
N ALA A 37 0.57 -8.02 7.17
CA ALA A 37 0.85 -8.59 8.48
C ALA A 37 0.15 -9.93 8.75
N ALA A 38 -0.99 -10.21 8.12
CA ALA A 38 -1.72 -11.46 8.27
C ALA A 38 -1.22 -12.58 7.34
N ILE A 39 -0.67 -12.22 6.18
CA ILE A 39 -0.31 -13.18 5.12
C ILE A 39 1.20 -13.42 5.04
N THR A 40 1.99 -12.35 5.06
CA THR A 40 3.45 -12.38 4.89
C THR A 40 4.15 -11.96 6.17
N GLN A 41 4.60 -10.71 6.26
CA GLN A 41 5.32 -10.13 7.36
C GLN A 41 4.74 -8.76 7.66
N LYS A 42 4.69 -8.39 8.93
CA LYS A 42 4.28 -7.06 9.35
C LYS A 42 5.32 -6.03 8.88
N PRO A 43 4.97 -5.10 7.98
CA PRO A 43 5.90 -4.06 7.57
C PRO A 43 6.07 -3.05 8.71
N ASP A 44 7.30 -2.54 8.85
CA ASP A 44 7.61 -1.49 9.82
C ASP A 44 7.19 -0.14 9.23
N TYR A 45 6.18 0.48 9.83
CA TYR A 45 5.63 1.76 9.36
C TYR A 45 6.05 2.86 10.32
N GLY A 46 6.61 3.94 9.77
CA GLY A 46 6.69 5.22 10.45
C GLY A 46 5.29 5.78 10.73
N GLN A 47 5.14 6.51 11.84
CA GLN A 47 3.89 7.16 12.21
C GLN A 47 3.49 8.16 11.11
N MET A 48 2.37 7.88 10.43
CA MET A 48 1.75 8.84 9.51
C MET A 48 0.92 9.83 10.33
N GLN A 49 1.11 11.12 10.07
CA GLN A 49 0.35 12.17 10.72
C GLN A 49 -1.10 12.18 10.22
N ASP A 50 -2.01 12.37 11.16
CA ASP A 50 -3.37 12.83 10.89
C ASP A 50 -3.30 14.31 10.50
N TYR A 51 -3.51 14.61 9.22
CA TYR A 51 -3.67 15.98 8.78
C TYR A 51 -5.16 16.34 8.90
N THR A 52 -5.52 17.13 9.92
CA THR A 52 -6.74 17.93 9.85
C THR A 52 -6.54 19.04 8.81
N VAL A 53 -7.65 19.47 8.20
CA VAL A 53 -7.75 20.36 7.02
C VAL A 53 -6.87 21.63 7.05
N ASP A 54 -6.36 22.03 8.23
CA ASP A 54 -5.50 23.20 8.45
C ASP A 54 -3.98 22.93 8.43
N GLY A 55 -3.55 21.66 8.36
CA GLY A 55 -2.13 21.31 8.34
C GLY A 55 -1.54 21.48 6.94
N VAL A 56 -0.51 22.32 6.79
CA VAL A 56 0.28 22.38 5.54
C VAL A 56 1.20 21.16 5.51
N PRO A 57 1.06 20.25 4.53
CA PRO A 57 1.91 19.06 4.46
C PRO A 57 3.34 19.46 4.12
N LEU A 58 4.26 19.10 5.02
CA LEU A 58 5.70 19.36 4.86
C LEU A 58 6.36 18.25 4.05
N ALA A 59 7.57 18.48 3.53
CA ALA A 59 8.33 17.46 2.78
C ALA A 59 8.49 16.14 3.56
N GLU A 60 8.65 16.21 4.90
CA GLU A 60 8.72 15.02 5.76
C GLU A 60 7.49 14.14 5.69
N PHE A 61 6.30 14.72 5.53
CA PHE A 61 5.07 13.96 5.40
C PHE A 61 5.07 13.08 4.15
N PHE A 62 5.47 13.64 3.01
CA PHE A 62 5.56 12.91 1.75
C PHE A 62 6.63 11.82 1.81
N ASN A 63 7.78 12.13 2.42
CA ASN A 63 8.85 11.16 2.67
C ASN A 63 8.35 9.99 3.52
N ARG A 64 7.55 10.26 4.56
CA ARG A 64 6.98 9.19 5.39
C ARG A 64 6.03 8.28 4.64
N VAL A 65 5.24 8.80 3.70
CA VAL A 65 4.37 7.98 2.86
C VAL A 65 5.19 7.09 1.93
N GLU A 66 6.21 7.66 1.27
CA GLU A 66 7.12 6.93 0.38
C GLU A 66 7.91 5.83 1.14
N GLU A 67 8.43 6.14 2.32
CA GLU A 67 9.11 5.17 3.20
C GLU A 67 8.19 4.01 3.59
N ASN A 68 6.96 4.32 4.02
CA ASN A 68 5.97 3.30 4.41
C ASN A 68 5.55 2.43 3.23
N LEU A 69 5.41 3.02 2.05
CA LEU A 69 5.09 2.30 0.83
C LEU A 69 6.24 1.38 0.40
N ALA A 70 7.49 1.83 0.50
CA ALA A 70 8.66 0.99 0.26
C ALA A 70 8.77 -0.15 1.27
N ALA A 71 8.52 0.11 2.55
CA ALA A 71 8.49 -0.92 3.58
C ALA A 71 7.39 -1.96 3.32
N LEU A 72 6.20 -1.52 2.89
CA LEU A 72 5.11 -2.39 2.49
C LEU A 72 5.50 -3.24 1.27
N ALA A 73 6.03 -2.62 0.22
CA ALA A 73 6.48 -3.32 -0.97
C ALA A 73 7.51 -4.40 -0.61
N ALA A 74 8.55 -4.05 0.16
CA ALA A 74 9.57 -4.98 0.61
C ALA A 74 9.01 -6.15 1.44
N ALA A 75 7.99 -5.93 2.26
CA ALA A 75 7.36 -6.97 3.08
C ALA A 75 6.45 -7.92 2.30
N VAL A 76 5.92 -7.49 1.15
CA VAL A 76 5.10 -8.34 0.28
C VAL A 76 5.97 -9.00 -0.78
N GLN A 77 6.64 -8.20 -1.59
CA GLN A 77 7.54 -8.67 -2.63
C GLN A 77 8.58 -7.58 -2.98
N PRO A 78 9.89 -7.86 -2.87
CA PRO A 78 10.91 -6.89 -3.21
C PRO A 78 10.85 -6.53 -4.70
N ARG A 79 10.74 -5.24 -4.99
CA ARG A 79 10.59 -4.67 -6.34
C ARG A 79 11.75 -3.70 -6.62
N PRO A 80 12.84 -4.15 -7.26
CA PRO A 80 14.01 -3.31 -7.51
C PRO A 80 13.74 -2.17 -8.50
N GLU A 81 12.72 -2.30 -9.35
CA GLU A 81 12.27 -1.24 -10.26
C GLU A 81 11.56 -0.06 -9.56
N TYR A 82 11.16 -0.20 -8.29
CA TYR A 82 10.49 0.87 -7.57
C TYR A 82 11.49 1.82 -6.91
N ALA A 83 11.67 3.00 -7.51
CA ALA A 83 12.47 4.07 -6.93
C ALA A 83 11.56 5.00 -6.11
N THR A 84 11.72 5.01 -4.79
CA THR A 84 11.14 6.07 -3.94
C THR A 84 11.83 7.40 -4.23
N ARG A 85 11.10 8.50 -4.06
CA ARG A 85 11.65 9.85 -4.18
C ARG A 85 11.73 10.48 -2.79
N ALA A 86 12.89 11.06 -2.47
CA ALA A 86 13.05 11.87 -1.28
C ALA A 86 12.80 13.35 -1.64
N PHE A 87 11.98 14.01 -0.84
CA PHE A 87 11.62 15.41 -0.98
C PHE A 87 12.37 16.26 0.05
N VAL A 88 12.89 17.40 -0.38
CA VAL A 88 13.58 18.37 0.46
C VAL A 88 12.61 19.53 0.76
N PRO A 89 12.66 20.13 1.98
CA PRO A 89 11.86 21.31 2.28
C PRO A 89 12.10 22.44 1.27
N GLY A 90 11.04 22.94 0.63
CA GLY A 90 11.09 24.05 -0.33
C GLY A 90 11.01 23.67 -1.81
N ASP A 91 11.11 22.38 -2.13
CA ASP A 91 10.89 21.88 -3.50
C ASP A 91 9.40 21.65 -3.81
N LEU A 92 9.07 21.60 -5.11
CA LEU A 92 7.77 21.13 -5.57
C LEU A 92 7.53 19.71 -5.04
N VAL A 93 6.47 19.56 -4.26
CA VAL A 93 5.97 18.29 -3.74
C VAL A 93 5.13 17.56 -4.79
N TRP A 94 4.70 16.32 -4.49
CA TRP A 94 4.10 15.35 -5.44
C TRP A 94 3.43 15.95 -6.68
N ASP A 95 3.90 15.51 -7.85
CA ASP A 95 3.21 15.74 -9.11
C ASP A 95 2.19 14.64 -9.38
N TRP A 96 1.31 14.85 -10.36
CA TRP A 96 0.35 13.84 -10.84
C TRP A 96 1.02 12.50 -11.19
N ARG A 97 2.28 12.53 -11.68
CA ARG A 97 3.09 11.35 -11.98
C ARG A 97 3.50 10.59 -10.72
N ASP A 98 3.81 11.31 -9.64
CA ASP A 98 4.14 10.70 -8.36
C ASP A 98 2.90 10.04 -7.77
N LEU A 99 1.74 10.69 -7.87
CA LEU A 99 0.45 10.14 -7.42
C LEU A 99 0.07 8.87 -8.18
N GLU A 100 0.14 8.91 -9.52
CA GLU A 100 -0.11 7.73 -10.36
C GLU A 100 0.83 6.57 -10.00
N ARG A 101 2.10 6.87 -9.76
CA ARG A 101 3.10 5.87 -9.33
C ARG A 101 2.76 5.28 -7.96
N ILE A 102 2.43 6.11 -6.98
CA ILE A 102 2.08 5.68 -5.60
C ILE A 102 0.81 4.84 -5.61
N GLU A 103 -0.26 5.35 -6.19
CA GLU A 103 -1.57 4.71 -6.24
C GLU A 103 -1.54 3.45 -7.13
N GLY A 104 -0.76 3.47 -8.22
CA GLY A 104 -0.48 2.29 -9.03
C GLY A 104 0.26 1.20 -8.28
N MET A 105 1.24 1.57 -7.44
CA MET A 105 1.95 0.61 -6.60
C MET A 105 1.04 -0.02 -5.54
N LEU A 106 0.17 0.78 -4.90
CA LEU A 106 -0.84 0.26 -3.97
C LEU A 106 -1.74 -0.78 -4.64
N LEU A 107 -2.18 -0.51 -5.88
CA LEU A 107 -3.00 -1.45 -6.65
C LEU A 107 -2.24 -2.75 -6.96
N GLN A 108 -0.97 -2.66 -7.34
CA GLN A 108 -0.13 -3.83 -7.60
C GLN A 108 0.05 -4.68 -6.34
N ILE A 109 0.39 -4.07 -5.20
CA ILE A 109 0.53 -4.77 -3.92
C ILE A 109 -0.79 -5.43 -3.51
N TYR A 110 -1.93 -4.75 -3.71
CA TYR A 110 -3.24 -5.34 -3.45
C TYR A 110 -3.47 -6.60 -4.29
N ASN A 111 -3.12 -6.56 -5.58
CA ASN A 111 -3.23 -7.71 -6.47
C ASN A 111 -2.29 -8.85 -6.08
N ASP A 112 -1.04 -8.55 -5.68
CA ASP A 112 -0.09 -9.55 -5.21
C ASP A 112 -0.61 -10.24 -3.94
N LEU A 113 -1.11 -9.47 -2.97
CA LEU A 113 -1.68 -10.02 -1.74
C LEU A 113 -2.89 -10.91 -2.05
N ASN A 114 -3.77 -10.51 -2.97
CA ASN A 114 -4.87 -11.37 -3.42
C ASN A 114 -4.35 -12.63 -4.11
N ALA A 115 -3.30 -12.53 -4.94
CA ALA A 115 -2.70 -13.67 -5.61
C ALA A 115 -2.06 -14.64 -4.61
N ILE A 116 -1.41 -14.13 -3.55
CA ILE A 116 -0.85 -14.94 -2.47
C ILE A 116 -1.98 -15.62 -1.69
N GLU A 117 -3.03 -14.91 -1.29
CA GLU A 117 -4.18 -15.49 -0.59
C GLU A 117 -4.88 -16.58 -1.43
N ASN A 118 -5.11 -16.31 -2.72
CA ASN A 118 -5.70 -17.29 -3.64
C ASN A 118 -4.75 -18.46 -3.93
N GLY A 119 -3.44 -18.19 -3.97
CA GLY A 119 -2.38 -19.18 -4.18
C GLY A 119 -2.08 -20.02 -2.95
N GLN A 120 -2.42 -19.54 -1.74
CA GLN A 120 -2.42 -20.31 -0.48
C GLN A 120 -3.56 -21.33 -0.43
N GLN A 121 -3.87 -21.98 -1.56
CA GLN A 121 -4.72 -23.17 -1.56
C GLN A 121 -4.19 -24.14 -0.51
N LYS A 122 -5.00 -24.34 0.54
CA LYS A 122 -4.75 -25.28 1.61
C LYS A 122 -4.56 -26.65 0.98
N LEU A 123 -3.32 -27.07 0.77
CA LEU A 123 -3.01 -28.39 0.27
C LEU A 123 -3.51 -29.39 1.32
N ALA A 124 -4.68 -29.98 1.06
CA ALA A 124 -5.12 -31.17 1.76
C ALA A 124 -4.18 -32.31 1.33
N PHE A 125 -3.26 -32.68 2.21
CA PHE A 125 -2.42 -33.84 1.99
C PHE A 125 -2.84 -34.97 2.94
N CYS A 126 -2.95 -36.18 2.40
CA CYS A 126 -3.22 -37.38 3.19
C CYS A 126 -1.89 -37.96 3.69
N LEU A 127 -1.64 -37.86 5.00
CA LEU A 127 -0.54 -38.56 5.66
C LEU A 127 -1.10 -39.83 6.31
N GLY A 128 -0.82 -41.00 5.72
CA GLY A 128 -1.06 -42.30 6.37
C GLY A 128 -2.52 -42.73 6.60
N GLY A 129 -3.44 -42.42 5.69
CA GLY A 129 -4.79 -43.04 5.68
C GLY A 129 -5.88 -42.34 6.51
N GLY A 130 -5.63 -41.11 6.98
CA GLY A 130 -6.66 -40.22 7.52
C GLY A 130 -6.80 -38.98 6.65
N LEU A 131 -8.03 -38.65 6.25
CA LEU A 131 -8.31 -37.43 5.49
C LEU A 131 -8.46 -36.27 6.48
N PHE A 132 -7.53 -35.31 6.42
CA PHE A 132 -7.55 -34.11 7.26
C PHE A 132 -7.58 -32.86 6.37
N GLY A 133 -8.72 -32.15 6.43
CA GLY A 133 -8.96 -30.89 5.74
C GLY A 133 -10.47 -30.63 5.59
N THR A 134 -10.94 -29.46 5.98
CA THR A 134 -12.34 -29.05 5.77
C THR A 134 -12.49 -28.54 4.34
N PHE A 135 -13.27 -29.26 3.54
CA PHE A 135 -13.80 -28.76 2.27
C PHE A 135 -14.78 -27.62 2.60
N VAL A 136 -14.51 -26.42 2.11
CA VAL A 136 -15.58 -25.42 1.98
C VAL A 136 -16.18 -25.66 0.62
N SER A 137 -17.44 -26.11 0.62
CA SER A 137 -18.24 -26.39 -0.57
C SER A 137 -18.75 -25.12 -1.24
#